data_AF-A0A7Y0L6Y2-F1
#
_entry.id   AF-A0A7Y0L6Y2-F1
#
_cell.length_a   1.000
_cell.length_b   1.000
_cell.length_c   1.000
_cell.angle_alpha   90.00
_cell.angle_beta   90.00
_cell.angle_gamma   90.00
#
_symmetry.space_group_name_H-M   'P 1'
#
loop_
_entity.id
_entity.type
_entity.pdbx_description
1 polymer ?
#
loop_
_entity_poly.entity_id
_entity_poly.type
_entity_poly.pdbx_seq_one_letter_code
_entity_poly.pdbx_strand_id
1 'polypeptide(L)' 'MMGFRSWKPSQRVRWRQMSVPQQSGWLTGLIALGATMTAVSATQLEPVFWRGFMTGVWGTGTAVLIGLLVGIQVSARHR' A
#
# COMPACT_ATOMS: atom_id res chain seq x y z
N MET A 1 -3.17 24.26 -6.71
CA MET A 1 -3.49 22.82 -6.76
C MET A 1 -2.25 22.01 -6.38
N MET A 2 -2.12 21.67 -5.10
CA MET A 2 -1.10 20.74 -4.60
C MET A 2 -1.43 19.31 -5.05
N GLY A 3 -0.42 18.51 -5.42
CA GLY A 3 -0.37 17.14 -4.88
C GLY A 3 -0.14 15.92 -5.78
N PHE A 4 -0.04 16.00 -7.12
CA PHE A 4 0.30 14.82 -7.95
C PHE A 4 1.64 14.98 -8.68
N ARG A 5 2.64 15.50 -7.98
CA ARG A 5 3.97 15.75 -8.56
C ARG A 5 4.78 14.45 -8.59
N SER A 6 4.58 13.70 -9.68
CA SER A 6 5.59 12.93 -10.39
C SER A 6 6.39 11.93 -9.53
N TRP A 7 5.97 10.66 -9.59
CA TRP A 7 6.94 9.57 -9.54
C TRP A 7 8.01 9.86 -10.58
N LYS A 8 9.22 10.25 -10.14
CA LYS A 8 10.32 10.59 -11.03
C LYS A 8 10.51 9.40 -11.99
N PRO A 9 10.68 9.63 -13.30
CA PRO A 9 10.84 8.53 -14.27
C PRO A 9 11.94 7.54 -13.85
N SER A 10 13.01 8.04 -13.24
CA SER A 10 14.09 7.25 -12.66
C SER A 10 13.66 6.31 -11.54
N GLN A 11 12.69 6.69 -10.71
CA GLN A 11 12.13 5.81 -9.67
C GLN A 11 11.26 4.70 -10.26
N ARG A 12 10.49 4.97 -11.33
CA ARG A 12 9.73 3.92 -12.05
C ARG A 12 10.65 2.89 -12.71
N VAL A 13 11.72 3.35 -13.35
CA VAL A 13 12.72 2.47 -13.97
C VAL A 13 13.40 1.62 -12.91
N ARG A 14 13.80 2.22 -11.79
CA ARG A 14 14.41 1.52 -10.67
C ARG A 14 13.46 0.51 -10.02
N TRP A 15 12.16 0.81 -9.95
CA TRP A 15 11.16 -0.15 -9.49
C TRP A 15 11.04 -1.34 -10.44
N ARG A 16 10.97 -1.11 -11.75
CA ARG A 16 10.93 -2.18 -12.76
C ARG A 16 12.20 -3.05 -12.79
N GLN A 17 13.34 -2.49 -12.38
CA GLN A 17 14.63 -3.21 -12.29
C GLN A 17 14.80 -4.01 -11.00
N MET A 18 13.98 -3.78 -9.96
CA MET A 18 14.02 -4.57 -8.73
C MET A 18 13.52 -6.00 -8.97
N SER A 19 14.16 -6.96 -8.31
CA SER A 19 13.73 -8.37 -8.36
C SER A 19 12.36 -8.54 -7.71
N VAL A 20 11.59 -9.53 -8.18
CA VAL A 20 10.25 -9.85 -7.67
C VAL A 20 10.21 -10.01 -6.13
N PRO A 21 11.19 -10.66 -5.47
CA PRO A 21 11.25 -10.73 -4.00
C PRO A 21 11.39 -9.35 -3.35
N GLN A 22 12.18 -8.46 -3.95
CA GLN A 22 12.45 -7.12 -3.42
C GLN A 22 11.22 -6.21 -3.58
N GLN A 23 10.53 -6.28 -4.71
CA GLN A 23 9.25 -5.59 -4.93
C GLN A 23 8.17 -6.09 -3.96
N SER A 24 8.08 -7.42 -3.79
CA SER A 24 7.13 -8.04 -2.87
C SER A 24 7.42 -7.63 -1.42
N GLY A 25 8.68 -7.60 -0.99
CA GLY A 25 9.07 -7.14 0.35
C GLY A 25 8.67 -5.69 0.63
N TRP A 26 8.85 -4.79 -0.34
CA TRP A 26 8.40 -3.40 -0.22
C TRP A 26 6.87 -3.29 -0.12
N LEU A 27 6.14 -4.04 -0.94
CA LEU A 27 4.67 -4.05 -0.89
C LEU A 27 4.17 -4.64 0.44
N THR A 28 4.76 -5.73 0.93
CA THR A 28 4.44 -6.29 2.24
C THR A 28 4.69 -5.29 3.37
N GLY A 29 5.79 -4.53 3.30
CA GLY A 29 6.08 -3.46 4.26
C GLY A 29 5.01 -2.36 4.26
N LEU A 30 4.54 -1.94 3.08
CA LEU A 30 3.45 -0.97 2.95
C LEU A 30 2.11 -1.51 3.45
N ILE A 31 1.82 -2.80 3.20
CA ILE A 31 0.62 -3.48 3.70
C ILE A 31 0.65 -3.53 5.23
N ALA A 32 1.78 -3.90 5.83
CA ALA A 32 1.95 -3.94 7.28
C ALA A 32 1.77 -2.54 7.91
N LEU A 33 2.32 -1.51 7.28
CA LEU A 33 2.10 -0.11 7.68
C LEU A 33 0.63 0.29 7.61
N GLY A 34 -0.05 -0.03 6.51
CA GLY A 34 -1.48 0.24 6.34
C GLY A 34 -2.36 -0.49 7.35
N ALA A 35 -2.07 -1.76 7.61
CA ALA A 35 -2.74 -2.55 8.65
C ALA A 35 -2.51 -1.97 10.05
N THR A 36 -1.28 -1.53 10.35
CA THR A 36 -0.94 -0.89 11.63
C THR A 36 -1.70 0.43 11.79
N MET A 37 -1.73 1.28 10.76
CA MET A 37 -2.49 2.53 10.80
C MET A 37 -4.00 2.29 10.90
N THR A 38 -4.50 1.22 10.29
CA THR A 38 -5.91 0.78 10.43
C THR A 38 -6.20 0.42 11.89
N ALA A 39 -5.33 -0.38 12.53
CA ALA A 39 -5.47 -0.75 13.93
C ALA A 39 -5.37 0.45 14.86
N VAL A 40 -4.38 1.33 14.67
CA VAL A 40 -4.21 2.56 15.44
C VAL A 40 -5.44 3.45 15.29
N SER A 41 -5.93 3.65 14.07
CA SER A 41 -7.14 4.43 13.80
C SER A 41 -8.36 3.83 14.49
N ALA A 42 -8.47 2.50 14.56
CA ALA A 42 -9.57 1.83 15.24
C ALA A 42 -9.51 1.97 16.77
N THR A 43 -8.32 2.17 17.34
CA THR A 43 -8.10 2.30 18.80
C THR A 43 -8.02 3.73 19.31
N GLN A 44 -7.93 4.74 18.44
CA GLN A 44 -7.86 6.15 18.85
C GLN A 44 -9.20 6.66 19.41
N LEU A 45 -9.10 7.53 20.43
CA LEU A 45 -10.20 8.26 21.08
C LEU A 45 -10.69 9.44 20.22
N GLU A 46 -10.88 9.21 18.93
CA GLU A 46 -11.48 10.17 18.00
C GLU A 46 -13.01 9.99 17.95
N PRO A 47 -13.77 10.98 17.48
CA PRO A 47 -15.20 10.83 17.22
C PRO A 47 -15.46 9.62 16.31
N VAL A 48 -16.48 8.82 16.62
CA VAL A 48 -16.77 7.52 15.97
C VAL A 48 -16.80 7.62 14.43
N PHE A 49 -17.29 8.75 13.90
CA PHE A 49 -17.29 9.04 12.47
C PHE A 49 -15.85 9.10 11.88
N TRP A 50 -14.96 9.89 12.48
CA TRP A 50 -13.57 10.02 12.04
C TRP A 50 -12.79 8.73 12.19
N ARG A 51 -13.08 7.98 13.26
CA ARG A 51 -12.53 6.64 13.49
C ARG A 51 -12.89 5.69 12.35
N GLY A 52 -14.17 5.62 11.98
CA GLY A 52 -14.66 4.78 10.88
C GLY A 52 -14.10 5.21 9.52
N PHE A 53 -14.07 6.52 9.25
CA PHE A 53 -13.52 7.07 8.02
C PHE A 53 -12.03 6.73 7.84
N MET A 54 -11.19 7.00 8.85
CA MET A 54 -9.75 6.72 8.79
C MET A 54 -9.48 5.22 8.68
N THR A 55 -10.18 4.40 9.46
CA THR A 55 -10.09 2.92 9.37
C THR A 55 -10.47 2.44 7.97
N GLY A 56 -11.51 3.01 7.36
CA GLY A 56 -11.93 2.70 6.00
C GLY A 56 -10.89 3.10 4.94
N VAL A 57 -10.31 4.30 5.04
CA VAL A 57 -9.27 4.77 4.12
C VAL A 57 -8.03 3.87 4.18
N TRP A 58 -7.53 3.60 5.39
CA TRP A 58 -6.36 2.74 5.57
C TRP A 58 -6.65 1.29 5.17
N GLY A 59 -7.82 0.75 5.53
CA GLY A 59 -8.24 -0.60 5.17
C GLY A 59 -8.38 -0.79 3.67
N THR A 60 -9.04 0.14 2.98
CA THR A 60 -9.21 0.10 1.52
C THR A 60 -7.87 0.25 0.79
N GLY A 61 -7.01 1.17 1.24
CA GLY A 61 -5.66 1.32 0.70
C GLY A 61 -4.82 0.06 0.87
N THR A 62 -4.92 -0.60 2.03
CA THR A 62 -4.24 -1.86 2.30
C THR A 62 -4.75 -2.98 1.40
N ALA A 63 -6.07 -3.08 1.19
CA ALA A 63 -6.67 -4.08 0.29
C ALA A 63 -6.19 -3.92 -1.17
N VAL A 64 -6.09 -2.68 -1.66
CA VAL A 64 -5.54 -2.39 -3.00
C VAL A 64 -4.08 -2.84 -3.11
N LEU A 65 -3.26 -2.58 -2.09
CA LEU A 65 -1.85 -3.02 -2.07
C LEU A 65 -1.71 -4.54 -2.06
N ILE A 66 -2.57 -5.25 -1.31
CA ILE A 66 -2.63 -6.71 -1.31
C ILE A 66 -2.98 -7.21 -2.71
N GLY A 67 -4.01 -6.66 -3.35
CA GLY A 67 -4.40 -7.01 -4.71
C GLY A 67 -3.26 -6.80 -5.73
N LEU A 68 -2.51 -5.70 -5.59
CA LEU A 68 -1.34 -5.42 -6.42
C LEU A 68 -0.22 -6.44 -6.21
N LEU A 69 0.05 -6.82 -4.96
CA LEU A 69 1.07 -7.82 -4.61
C LEU A 69 0.69 -9.19 -5.19
N VAL A 70 -0.56 -9.61 -5.03
CA VAL A 70 -1.09 -10.85 -5.62
C VAL A 70 -0.97 -10.82 -7.14
N GLY A 71 -1.31 -9.70 -7.79
CA GLY A 71 -1.16 -9.54 -9.23
C GLY A 71 0.29 -9.71 -9.71
N ILE A 72 1.26 -9.16 -8.97
CA ILE A 72 2.69 -9.34 -9.26
C ILE A 72 3.12 -10.79 -9.07
N GLN A 73 2.69 -11.46 -8.00
CA GLN A 73 3.02 -12.86 -7.74
C GLN A 73 2.43 -13.80 -8.79
N VAL A 74 1.17 -13.59 -9.18
CA VAL A 74 0.51 -14.37 -10.24
C VAL A 74 1.21 -14.15 -11.58
N SER A 75 1.54 -12.90 -11.93
CA SER A 75 2.28 -12.57 -13.17
C SER A 75 3.68 -13.18 -13.18
N ALA A 76 4.36 -13.21 -12.04
CA ALA A 76 5.68 -13.82 -11.90
C ALA A 76 5.64 -15.36 -11.97
N ARG A 77 4.51 -15.98 -11.57
CA ARG A 77 4.31 -17.44 -11.64
C ARG A 77 3.92 -17.94 -13.03
N HIS A 78 3.30 -17.08 -13.84
CA HIS A 78 2.93 -17.37 -15.24
C HIS A 78 4.04 -17.03 -16.26
N ARG A 79 5.21 -16.58 -15.79
CA ARG A 79 6.40 -16.33 -16.60
C ARG A 79 7.37 -17.49 -16.46
#